data_AF-A0A3N2DDN2-F1
#
_entry.id   AF-A0A3N2DDN2-F1
#
_cell.length_a   1.000
_cell.length_b   1.000
_cell.length_c   1.000
_cell.angle_alpha   90.00
_cell.angle_beta   90.00
_cell.angle_gamma   90.00
#
_symmetry.space_group_name_H-M   'P 1'
#
loop_
_entity.id
_entity.type
_entity.pdbx_description
1 polymer ?
#
loop_
_entity_poly.entity_id
_entity_poly.type
_entity_poly.pdbx_seq_one_letter_code
_entity_poly.pdbx_strand_id
1 'polypeptide(L)'
;MTGYGLQITEANHDENEFFTLGGAIFDTAEERQASIDALPRFVHDCADESVRRCYTVDVLNEDGWSIVDNIEVSETTAQELLGTSDFEPMRQSERAALRAVAAGVFDR
;
A
#
# COMPACT_ATOMS: atom_id res chain seq x y z
N MET A 1 -1.94 -16.73 -0.01
CA MET A 1 -1.03 -16.39 1.08
C MET A 1 -1.93 -16.07 2.26
N THR A 2 -1.80 -16.77 3.38
CA THR A 2 -2.64 -16.58 4.59
C THR A 2 -1.73 -16.04 5.68
N GLY A 3 -2.18 -15.01 6.39
CA GLY A 3 -1.41 -14.31 7.42
C GLY A 3 -1.93 -12.89 7.60
N TYR A 4 -1.58 -12.29 8.73
CA TYR A 4 -1.95 -10.92 9.05
C TYR A 4 -1.04 -9.97 8.27
N GLY A 5 -1.57 -8.99 7.55
CA GLY A 5 -0.77 -8.19 6.62
C GLY A 5 -0.74 -6.71 6.93
N LEU A 6 0.31 -6.05 6.45
CA LEU A 6 0.35 -4.61 6.22
C LEU A 6 0.71 -4.39 4.74
N GLN A 7 -0.04 -3.55 4.05
CA GLN A 7 0.22 -3.19 2.67
C GLN A 7 0.33 -1.67 2.57
N ILE A 8 1.33 -1.19 1.84
CA ILE A 8 1.51 0.24 1.57
C ILE A 8 0.85 0.55 0.23
N THR A 9 -0.10 1.47 0.27
CA THR A 9 -0.88 1.92 -0.89
C THR A 9 -0.64 3.41 -1.13
N GLU A 10 -0.33 3.76 -2.38
CA GLU A 10 -0.32 5.14 -2.87
C GLU A 10 -1.65 5.44 -3.55
N ALA A 11 -2.33 6.50 -3.10
CA ALA A 11 -3.39 7.15 -3.87
C ALA A 11 -2.78 8.33 -4.63
N ASN A 12 -2.64 8.19 -5.95
CA ASN A 12 -2.06 9.18 -6.83
C ASN A 12 -3.17 9.92 -7.58
N HIS A 13 -3.55 11.08 -7.06
CA HIS A 13 -4.62 11.91 -7.61
C HIS A 13 -4.23 12.61 -8.90
N ASP A 14 -2.94 12.88 -9.14
CA ASP A 14 -2.46 13.47 -10.40
C ASP A 14 -2.78 12.55 -11.60
N GLU A 15 -2.71 11.23 -11.41
CA GLU A 15 -2.95 10.23 -12.45
C GLU A 15 -4.29 9.49 -12.28
N ASN A 16 -5.01 9.77 -11.18
CA ASN A 16 -6.23 9.06 -10.76
C ASN A 16 -6.02 7.53 -10.70
N GLU A 17 -4.90 7.10 -10.11
CA GLU A 17 -4.50 5.71 -9.97
C GLU A 17 -4.19 5.36 -8.50
N PHE A 18 -4.38 4.09 -8.15
CA PHE A 18 -3.96 3.52 -6.86
C PHE A 18 -2.88 2.47 -7.13
N PHE A 19 -1.80 2.52 -6.34
CA PHE A 19 -0.69 1.57 -6.46
C PHE A 19 -0.48 0.85 -5.15
N THR A 20 -0.37 -0.48 -5.20
CA THR A 20 0.20 -1.26 -4.12
C THR A 20 1.72 -1.23 -4.26
N LEU A 21 2.42 -0.56 -3.34
CA LEU A 21 3.87 -0.36 -3.43
C LEU A 21 4.66 -1.51 -2.79
N GLY A 22 4.08 -2.16 -1.79
CA GLY A 22 4.70 -3.27 -1.07
C GLY A 22 4.00 -3.54 0.24
N GLY A 23 4.59 -4.38 1.08
CA GLY A 23 3.99 -4.76 2.35
C GLY A 23 4.75 -5.85 3.07
N ALA A 24 4.20 -6.27 4.20
CA ALA A 24 4.71 -7.35 5.03
C ALA A 24 3.55 -8.26 5.47
N ILE A 25 3.84 -9.56 5.59
CA ILE A 25 2.93 -10.54 6.17
C ILE A 25 3.54 -11.07 7.46
N PHE A 26 2.68 -11.23 8.46
CA PHE A 26 3.00 -11.66 9.81
C PHE A 26 2.24 -12.95 10.12
N ASP A 27 2.84 -13.80 10.95
CA ASP A 27 2.23 -15.07 11.37
C ASP A 27 1.12 -14.83 12.40
N THR A 28 1.21 -13.75 13.17
CA THR A 28 0.28 -13.42 14.25
C THR A 28 -0.28 -12.00 14.17
N ALA A 29 -1.46 -11.79 14.77
CA ALA A 29 -2.07 -10.47 14.87
C ALA A 29 -1.24 -9.53 15.76
N GLU A 30 -0.60 -10.09 16.78
CA GLU A 30 0.24 -9.37 17.74
C GLU A 30 1.50 -8.79 17.08
N GLU A 31 2.17 -9.56 16.22
CA GLU A 31 3.33 -9.07 15.47
C GLU A 31 2.95 -7.93 14.53
N ARG A 32 1.83 -8.09 13.79
CA ARG A 32 1.29 -7.01 12.95
C ARG A 32 0.98 -5.77 13.79
N GLN A 33 0.34 -5.94 14.95
CA GLN A 33 0.01 -4.83 15.84
C GLN A 33 1.25 -4.12 16.37
N ALA A 34 2.30 -4.86 16.74
CA ALA A 34 3.57 -4.28 17.16
C ALA A 34 4.21 -3.42 16.06
N SER A 35 4.11 -3.85 14.78
CA SER A 35 4.55 -3.04 13.64
C SER A 35 3.70 -1.78 13.46
N ILE A 36 2.38 -1.87 13.62
CA ILE A 36 1.47 -0.70 13.59
C ILE A 36 1.82 0.30 14.69
N ASP A 37 2.02 -0.17 15.92
CA ASP A 37 2.29 0.69 17.07
C ASP A 37 3.64 1.43 16.95
N ALA A 38 4.57 0.89 16.13
CA ALA A 38 5.84 1.51 15.81
C ALA A 38 5.76 2.57 14.70
N LEU A 39 4.64 2.65 13.95
CA LEU A 39 4.49 3.63 12.87
C LEU A 39 4.39 5.05 13.43
N PRO A 40 5.13 6.01 12.86
CA PRO A 40 4.95 7.41 13.21
C PRO A 40 3.55 7.84 12.78
N ARG A 41 2.76 8.35 13.74
CA ARG A 41 1.45 8.89 13.42
C ARG A 41 1.61 10.15 12.59
N PHE A 42 1.06 10.11 11.40
CA PHE A 42 0.94 11.24 10.50
C PHE A 42 -0.55 11.53 10.35
N VAL A 43 -0.91 12.82 10.28
CA VAL A 43 -2.28 13.23 10.04
C VAL A 43 -2.25 14.06 8.78
N HIS A 44 -2.79 13.52 7.69
CA HIS A 44 -2.81 14.20 6.41
C HIS A 44 -3.99 13.70 5.60
N ASP A 45 -5.01 14.54 5.51
CA ASP A 45 -6.31 14.15 4.97
C ASP A 45 -6.19 13.69 3.52
N CYS A 46 -6.21 12.37 3.31
CA CYS A 46 -6.17 11.79 1.98
C CYS A 46 -7.47 12.00 1.20
N ALA A 47 -8.52 12.52 1.84
CA ALA A 47 -9.75 12.93 1.16
C ALA A 47 -9.67 14.35 0.59
N ASP A 48 -8.62 15.12 0.89
CA ASP A 48 -8.40 16.43 0.29
C ASP A 48 -7.82 16.29 -1.12
N GLU A 49 -8.64 16.55 -2.14
CA GLU A 49 -8.25 16.48 -3.56
C GLU A 49 -7.11 17.45 -3.95
N SER A 50 -6.78 18.44 -3.11
CA SER A 50 -5.60 19.28 -3.33
C SER A 50 -4.29 18.55 -3.03
N VAL A 51 -4.36 17.44 -2.29
CA VAL A 51 -3.24 16.54 -2.06
C VAL A 51 -3.05 15.68 -3.30
N ARG A 52 -1.90 15.87 -3.97
CA ARG A 52 -1.59 15.15 -5.22
C ARG A 52 -1.32 13.68 -5.00
N ARG A 53 -0.70 13.33 -3.86
CA ARG A 53 -0.30 11.97 -3.52
C ARG A 53 -0.43 11.72 -2.04
N CYS A 54 -1.02 10.58 -1.73
CA CYS A 54 -1.32 10.14 -0.38
C CYS A 54 -0.78 8.72 -0.19
N TYR A 55 -0.29 8.44 1.01
CA TYR A 55 0.26 7.13 1.33
C TYR A 55 -0.41 6.58 2.57
N THR A 56 -0.81 5.32 2.49
CA THR A 56 -1.49 4.65 3.58
C THR A 56 -0.90 3.27 3.80
N VAL A 57 -0.97 2.81 5.05
CA VAL A 57 -0.72 1.43 5.43
C VAL A 57 -2.09 0.77 5.65
N ASP A 58 -2.52 -0.04 4.70
CA ASP A 58 -3.67 -0.92 4.81
C ASP A 58 -3.36 -2.06 5.77
N VAL A 59 -4.20 -2.21 6.79
CA VAL A 59 -4.12 -3.29 7.77
C VAL A 59 -4.98 -4.45 7.28
N LEU A 60 -4.35 -5.58 6.96
CA LEU A 60 -5.02 -6.75 6.41
C LEU A 60 -5.28 -7.79 7.51
N ASN A 61 -6.43 -8.45 7.45
CA ASN A 61 -6.79 -9.55 8.34
C ASN A 61 -6.02 -10.84 8.00
N GLU A 62 -6.26 -11.93 8.74
CA GLU A 62 -5.61 -13.24 8.57
C GLU A 62 -5.73 -13.82 7.14
N ASP A 63 -6.76 -13.44 6.38
CA ASP A 63 -6.90 -13.89 5.00
C ASP A 63 -5.87 -13.26 4.05
N GLY A 64 -5.19 -12.18 4.47
CA GLY A 64 -4.21 -11.43 3.69
C GLY A 64 -4.82 -10.55 2.60
N TRP A 65 -6.14 -10.31 2.61
CA TRP A 65 -6.83 -9.52 1.58
C TRP A 65 -7.85 -8.53 2.15
N SER A 66 -8.53 -8.89 3.23
CA SER A 66 -9.55 -8.04 3.82
C SER A 66 -8.91 -6.91 4.60
N ILE A 67 -9.12 -5.68 4.16
CA ILE A 67 -8.70 -4.47 4.88
C ILE A 67 -9.62 -4.30 6.10
N VAL A 68 -9.02 -4.21 7.28
CA VAL A 68 -9.73 -3.98 8.55
C VAL A 68 -9.48 -2.59 9.13
N ASP A 69 -8.40 -1.94 8.71
CA ASP A 69 -8.06 -0.57 9.10
C ASP A 69 -7.13 0.05 8.04
N ASN A 70 -6.99 1.38 8.05
CA ASN A 70 -6.09 2.12 7.17
C ASN A 70 -5.42 3.24 7.95
N ILE A 71 -4.09 3.35 7.82
CA ILE A 71 -3.28 4.29 8.58
C ILE A 71 -2.55 5.21 7.61
N GLU A 72 -2.85 6.50 7.65
CA GLU A 72 -2.14 7.49 6.84
C GLU A 72 -0.69 7.65 7.31
N VAL A 73 0.23 7.67 6.36
CA VAL A 73 1.67 7.86 6.60
C VAL A 73 2.24 8.91 5.65
N SER A 74 3.37 9.50 6.03
CA SER A 74 4.08 10.41 5.12
C SER A 74 4.78 9.63 4.01
N GLU A 75 5.08 10.30 2.89
CA GLU A 75 5.92 9.72 1.82
C GLU A 75 7.25 9.20 2.37
N THR A 76 7.91 9.99 3.23
CA THR A 76 9.17 9.61 3.88
C THR A 76 9.03 8.32 4.69
N THR A 77 7.94 8.17 5.44
CA THR A 77 7.67 6.95 6.21
C THR A 77 7.46 5.76 5.29
N ALA A 78 6.69 5.90 4.21
CA ALA A 78 6.51 4.83 3.23
C ALA A 78 7.84 4.42 2.58
N GLN A 79 8.69 5.40 2.25
CA GLN A 79 10.04 5.20 1.70
C GLN A 79 10.95 4.44 2.68
N GLU A 80 10.95 4.83 3.96
CA GLU A 80 11.71 4.16 5.02
C GLU A 80 11.26 2.71 5.22
N LEU A 81 9.95 2.46 5.23
CA LEU A 81 9.39 1.11 5.38
C LEU A 81 9.74 0.19 4.20
N LEU A 82 9.79 0.74 2.98
CA LEU A 82 10.09 -0.01 1.77
C LEU A 82 11.58 -0.03 1.42
N GLY A 83 12.42 0.69 2.16
CA GLY A 83 13.85 0.80 1.90
C GLY A 83 14.18 1.41 0.53
N THR A 84 13.35 2.32 0.02
CA THR A 84 13.55 2.99 -1.27
C THR A 84 13.35 4.50 -1.14
N SER A 85 13.99 5.29 -1.99
CA SER A 85 13.74 6.72 -2.12
C SER A 85 12.97 7.09 -3.39
N ASP A 86 12.57 6.11 -4.19
CA ASP A 86 11.81 6.31 -5.44
C ASP A 86 10.81 5.15 -5.63
N PHE A 87 9.53 5.51 -5.81
CA PHE A 87 8.43 4.57 -6.04
C PHE A 87 8.16 4.29 -7.52
N GLU A 88 8.77 5.04 -8.44
CA GLU A 88 8.53 4.85 -9.87
C GLU A 88 8.76 3.41 -10.36
N PRO A 89 9.81 2.69 -9.93
CA PRO A 89 9.99 1.29 -10.33
C PRO A 89 8.84 0.36 -9.89
N MET A 90 8.25 0.61 -8.71
CA MET A 90 7.13 -0.16 -8.18
C MET A 90 5.85 0.14 -8.98
N ARG A 91 5.55 1.42 -9.23
CA ARG A 91 4.41 1.83 -10.07
C ARG A 91 4.48 1.23 -11.47
N GLN A 92 5.66 1.23 -12.09
CA GLN A 92 5.85 0.62 -13.41
C GLN A 92 5.61 -0.90 -13.40
N SER A 93 6.03 -1.57 -12.33
CA SER A 93 5.81 -3.00 -12.13
C SER A 93 4.32 -3.34 -12.00
N GLU A 94 3.58 -2.57 -11.19
CA GLU A 94 2.12 -2.72 -11.04
C GLU A 94 1.37 -2.46 -12.35
N ARG A 95 1.70 -1.39 -13.07
CA ARG A 95 1.13 -1.10 -14.40
C ARG A 95 1.39 -2.23 -15.39
N ALA A 96 2.60 -2.79 -15.39
CA ALA A 96 2.94 -3.91 -16.24
C ALA A 96 2.12 -5.16 -15.88
N ALA A 97 1.93 -5.45 -14.60
CA ALA A 97 1.11 -6.55 -14.12
C ALA A 97 -0.35 -6.40 -14.54
N LEU A 98 -0.95 -5.22 -14.35
CA LEU A 98 -2.33 -4.92 -14.75
C LEU A 98 -2.53 -5.05 -16.27
N ARG A 99 -1.57 -4.57 -17.07
CA ARG A 99 -1.60 -4.72 -18.54
C ARG A 99 -1.55 -6.19 -18.95
N ALA A 100 -0.72 -7.00 -18.31
CA ALA A 100 -0.62 -8.43 -18.60
C ALA A 100 -1.93 -9.17 -18.28
N VAL A 101 -2.58 -8.84 -17.15
CA VAL A 101 -3.90 -9.38 -16.79
C VAL A 101 -4.95 -8.99 -17.83
N ALA A 102 -5.02 -7.72 -18.20
CA ALA A 102 -5.96 -7.25 -19.22
C ALA A 102 -5.76 -8.01 -20.55
N ALA A 103 -4.53 -8.12 -21.03
CA ALA A 103 -4.22 -8.85 -22.26
C ALA A 103 -4.64 -10.33 -22.18
N GLY A 104 -4.40 -11.01 -21.05
CA GLY A 104 -4.78 -12.42 -20.85
C GLY A 104 -6.29 -12.67 -20.69
N VAL A 105 -7.08 -11.65 -20.35
CA VAL A 105 -8.55 -11.72 -20.27
C VAL A 105 -9.19 -11.56 -21.65
N PHE A 106 -8.60 -10.77 -22.55
CA PHE A 106 -9.13 -10.53 -23.89
C PHE A 106 -8.67 -11.55 -24.95
N ASP A 107 -7.80 -12.50 -24.60
CA ASP A 107 -7.31 -13.59 -25.47
C ASP A 107 -8.03 -14.94 -25.20
N ARG A 108 -9.23 -14.90 -24.59
CA ARG A 108 -10.08 -16.06 -24.31
C ARG A 108 -11.43 -16.01 -25.01
#